data_AF-A0A0J6RX19-F1
#
_entry.id   AF-A0A0J6RX19-F1
#
_cell.length_a   1.000
_cell.length_b   1.000
_cell.length_c   1.000
_cell.angle_alpha   90.00
_cell.angle_beta   90.00
_cell.angle_gamma   90.00
#
_symmetry.space_group_name_H-M   'P 1'
#
loop_
_entity.id
_entity.type
_entity.pdbx_description
1 polymer ?
#
loop_
_entity_poly.entity_id
_entity_poly.type
_entity_poly.pdbx_seq_one_letter_code
_entity_poly.pdbx_strand_id
1 'polypeptide(L)'
;SNRGQVEEIQQLVAYRQSIGCEGGRFLFFDMRPPQCAQVEQRIRALNAGYGSGAREVSNARREQLIAAVKEACTGLPSAAALQSKPADGFGRGGSQVICVRMCDGAYFPMPNLPDGREGADEMCRALCPGTEAAAYSMPPTDNGLNQAAAVQTRRAYSALPNAFKFQKAFVPNCSCKGTQTWAQALVKAESMLVRHKGDI
;
A
#
# COMPACT_ATOMS: atom_id res chain seq x y z
N SER A 1 -39.34 -11.05 -13.59
CA SER A 1 -39.32 -10.02 -14.64
C SER A 1 -38.01 -9.27 -14.82
N ASN A 2 -37.31 -8.83 -13.76
CA ASN A 2 -36.28 -7.79 -13.91
C ASN A 2 -34.88 -8.24 -14.36
N ARG A 3 -34.55 -9.55 -14.39
CA ARG A 3 -33.20 -10.02 -14.76
C ARG A 3 -32.90 -9.91 -16.25
N GLY A 4 -33.83 -10.33 -17.12
CA GLY A 4 -33.64 -10.23 -18.57
C GLY A 4 -33.51 -8.79 -19.08
N GLN A 5 -34.19 -7.84 -18.43
CA GLN A 5 -34.11 -6.42 -18.78
C GLN A 5 -32.78 -5.77 -18.37
N VAL A 6 -32.14 -6.25 -17.29
CA VAL A 6 -30.81 -5.77 -16.87
C VAL A 6 -29.71 -6.26 -17.82
N GLU A 7 -29.82 -7.51 -18.28
CA GLU A 7 -28.89 -8.07 -19.27
C GLU A 7 -29.00 -7.33 -20.62
N GLU A 8 -30.23 -7.01 -21.06
CA GLU A 8 -30.45 -6.22 -22.28
C GLU A 8 -29.87 -4.79 -22.17
N ILE A 9 -30.00 -4.15 -21.00
CA ILE A 9 -29.39 -2.83 -20.76
C ILE A 9 -27.86 -2.92 -20.81
N GLN A 10 -27.25 -3.93 -20.19
CA GLN A 10 -25.80 -4.09 -20.20
C GLN A 10 -25.26 -4.35 -21.60
N GLN A 11 -25.95 -5.16 -22.40
CA GLN A 11 -25.59 -5.38 -23.80
C GLN A 11 -25.70 -4.10 -24.63
N LEU A 12 -26.74 -3.29 -24.43
CA LEU A 12 -26.92 -2.01 -25.13
C LEU A 12 -25.87 -0.96 -24.72
N VAL A 13 -25.46 -0.96 -23.45
CA VAL A 13 -24.38 -0.09 -22.95
C VAL A 13 -23.02 -0.50 -23.52
N ALA A 14 -22.72 -1.80 -23.55
CA ALA A 14 -21.51 -2.31 -24.18
C ALA A 14 -21.48 -2.01 -25.70
N TYR A 15 -22.63 -2.14 -26.37
CA TYR A 15 -22.75 -1.80 -27.79
C TYR A 15 -22.48 -0.31 -28.03
N ARG A 16 -23.07 0.59 -27.22
CA ARG A 16 -22.83 2.05 -27.27
C ARG A 16 -21.34 2.41 -27.14
N GLN A 17 -20.63 1.72 -26.25
CA GLN A 17 -19.19 1.93 -26.05
C GLN A 17 -18.38 1.46 -27.26
N SER A 18 -18.74 0.32 -27.83
CA SER A 18 -18.04 -0.24 -28.99
C SER A 18 -18.15 0.62 -30.25
N ILE A 19 -19.29 1.32 -30.44
CA ILE A 19 -19.50 2.22 -31.59
C ILE A 19 -19.00 3.66 -31.34
N GLY A 20 -18.30 3.92 -30.23
CA GLY A 20 -17.64 5.20 -29.98
C GLY A 20 -18.60 6.36 -29.67
N CYS A 21 -19.81 6.08 -29.18
CA CYS A 21 -20.76 7.14 -28.81
C CYS A 21 -20.31 8.00 -27.61
N GLU A 22 -19.26 7.57 -26.89
CA GLU A 22 -18.64 8.33 -25.79
C GLU A 22 -17.64 9.39 -26.28
N GLY A 23 -17.38 9.44 -27.59
CA GLY A 23 -16.51 10.45 -28.21
C GLY A 23 -16.94 11.88 -27.88
N GLY A 24 -16.00 12.64 -27.33
CA GLY A 24 -16.13 14.07 -27.06
C GLY A 24 -15.88 14.90 -28.33
N ARG A 25 -16.50 16.08 -28.39
CA ARG A 25 -16.30 17.06 -29.47
C ARG A 25 -14.85 17.51 -29.48
N PHE A 26 -14.11 17.20 -30.55
CA PHE A 26 -12.74 17.69 -30.70
C PHE A 26 -12.77 18.99 -31.52
N LEU A 27 -12.47 20.08 -30.84
CA LEU A 27 -12.53 21.45 -31.36
C LEU A 27 -13.94 21.79 -31.87
N PHE A 28 -14.19 21.66 -33.17
CA PHE A 28 -15.48 22.01 -33.79
C PHE A 28 -16.21 20.83 -34.45
N PHE A 29 -15.57 19.67 -34.53
CA PHE A 29 -16.11 18.48 -35.19
C PHE A 29 -16.70 17.52 -34.14
N ASP A 30 -17.97 17.18 -34.28
CA ASP A 30 -18.62 16.17 -33.47
C ASP A 30 -18.30 14.79 -34.06
N MET A 31 -17.34 14.08 -33.45
CA MET A 31 -16.91 12.74 -33.88
C MET A 31 -17.92 11.65 -33.52
N ARG A 32 -19.07 12.04 -32.96
CA ARG A 32 -20.12 11.12 -32.52
C ARG A 32 -20.97 10.68 -33.71
N PRO A 33 -21.07 9.37 -33.99
CA PRO A 33 -21.92 8.89 -35.07
C PRO A 33 -23.40 9.31 -34.89
N PRO A 34 -24.13 9.64 -35.97
CA PRO A 34 -25.52 10.09 -35.89
C PRO A 34 -26.48 9.01 -35.33
N GLN A 35 -26.11 7.72 -35.41
CA GLN A 35 -26.87 6.62 -34.81
C GLN A 35 -26.89 6.62 -33.26
N CYS A 36 -25.99 7.35 -32.60
CA CYS A 36 -25.91 7.39 -31.14
C CYS A 36 -27.16 7.99 -30.49
N ALA A 37 -27.79 8.99 -31.12
CA ALA A 37 -28.96 9.67 -30.56
C ALA A 37 -30.15 8.70 -30.33
N GLN A 38 -30.37 7.77 -31.26
CA GLN A 38 -31.46 6.80 -31.17
C GLN A 38 -31.18 5.71 -30.11
N VAL A 39 -29.94 5.24 -30.02
CA VAL A 39 -29.51 4.26 -29.00
C VAL A 39 -29.65 4.84 -27.58
N GLU A 40 -29.29 6.10 -27.39
CA GLU A 40 -29.42 6.79 -26.10
C GLU A 40 -30.87 7.02 -25.66
N GLN A 41 -31.77 7.31 -26.59
CA GLN A 41 -33.20 7.44 -26.29
C GLN A 41 -33.79 6.10 -25.84
N ARG A 42 -33.40 5.00 -26.48
CA ARG A 42 -33.84 3.65 -26.11
C ARG A 42 -33.34 3.24 -24.72
N ILE A 43 -32.08 3.53 -24.39
CA ILE A 43 -31.52 3.27 -23.05
C ILE A 43 -32.27 4.08 -21.98
N ARG A 44 -32.60 5.35 -22.23
CA ARG A 44 -33.35 6.20 -21.29
C ARG A 44 -34.78 5.72 -21.06
N ALA A 45 -35.48 5.29 -22.13
CA ALA A 45 -36.82 4.74 -22.02
C ALA A 45 -36.85 3.44 -21.18
N LEU A 46 -35.85 2.57 -21.36
CA LEU A 46 -35.71 1.34 -20.58
C LEU A 46 -35.39 1.62 -19.10
N ASN A 47 -34.50 2.56 -18.81
CA ASN A 47 -34.15 2.96 -17.44
C ASN A 47 -35.32 3.61 -16.69
N ALA A 48 -36.20 4.34 -17.40
CA ALA A 48 -37.39 4.95 -16.80
C ALA A 48 -38.40 3.91 -16.31
N GLY A 49 -38.50 2.74 -16.97
CA GLY A 49 -39.36 1.64 -16.54
C GLY A 49 -38.85 0.87 -15.30
N TYR A 50 -37.56 0.96 -14.99
CA TYR A 50 -36.90 0.23 -13.90
C TYR A 50 -36.87 1.01 -12.56
N GLY A 51 -36.93 2.34 -12.61
CA GLY A 51 -36.52 3.22 -11.51
C GLY A 51 -37.56 3.65 -10.47
N SER A 52 -38.82 3.23 -10.57
CA SER A 52 -39.87 3.66 -9.62
C SER A 52 -39.97 2.77 -8.36
N GLY A 53 -39.65 1.47 -8.44
CA GLY A 53 -39.73 0.54 -7.30
C GLY A 53 -38.39 0.19 -6.61
N ALA A 54 -37.25 0.50 -7.25
CA ALA A 54 -35.93 0.04 -6.80
C ALA A 54 -35.17 1.02 -5.88
N ARG A 55 -35.64 2.27 -5.75
CA ARG A 55 -34.95 3.32 -4.98
C ARG A 55 -35.17 3.22 -3.47
N GLU A 56 -36.33 2.77 -3.02
CA GLU A 56 -36.61 2.64 -1.57
C GLU A 56 -35.96 1.36 -1.00
N VAL A 57 -36.00 0.26 -1.75
CA VAL A 57 -35.38 -1.02 -1.35
C VAL A 57 -33.86 -0.88 -1.23
N SER A 58 -33.22 -0.05 -2.06
CA SER A 58 -31.76 0.13 -2.01
C SER A 58 -31.30 0.92 -0.79
N ASN A 59 -32.07 1.92 -0.35
CA ASN A 59 -31.72 2.72 0.84
C ASN A 59 -31.89 1.91 2.13
N ALA A 60 -33.04 1.22 2.29
CA ALA A 60 -33.27 0.35 3.44
C ALA A 60 -32.26 -0.81 3.48
N ARG A 61 -31.93 -1.40 2.33
CA ARG A 61 -30.92 -2.47 2.25
C ARG A 61 -29.51 -1.95 2.54
N ARG A 62 -29.19 -0.72 2.11
CA ARG A 62 -27.91 -0.06 2.39
C ARG A 62 -27.74 0.20 3.88
N GLU A 63 -28.78 0.65 4.57
CA GLU A 63 -28.75 0.85 6.02
C GLU A 63 -28.54 -0.47 6.78
N GLN A 64 -29.24 -1.53 6.38
CA GLN A 64 -29.04 -2.87 6.93
C GLN A 64 -27.61 -3.38 6.75
N LEU A 65 -27.02 -3.18 5.57
CA LEU A 65 -25.63 -3.55 5.28
C LEU A 65 -24.63 -2.76 6.13
N ILE A 66 -24.83 -1.45 6.28
CA ILE A 66 -23.96 -0.60 7.11
C ILE A 66 -24.04 -1.04 8.58
N ALA A 67 -25.23 -1.34 9.09
CA ALA A 67 -25.41 -1.84 10.45
C ALA A 67 -24.72 -3.20 10.67
N ALA A 68 -24.89 -4.14 9.74
CA ALA A 68 -24.26 -5.47 9.80
C ALA A 68 -22.73 -5.40 9.73
N VAL A 69 -22.18 -4.52 8.88
CA VAL A 69 -20.72 -4.28 8.81
C VAL A 69 -20.22 -3.68 10.12
N LYS A 70 -20.94 -2.71 10.70
CA LYS A 70 -20.57 -2.10 11.98
C LYS A 70 -20.52 -3.14 13.10
N GLU A 71 -21.51 -4.02 13.16
CA GLU A 71 -21.58 -5.12 14.13
C GLU A 71 -20.42 -6.12 13.95
N ALA A 72 -20.17 -6.57 12.71
CA ALA A 72 -19.03 -7.44 12.39
C ALA A 72 -17.68 -6.80 12.74
N CYS A 73 -17.58 -5.47 12.67
CA CYS A 73 -16.36 -4.74 13.02
C CYS A 73 -16.20 -4.43 14.52
N THR A 74 -17.21 -4.64 15.38
CA THR A 74 -17.11 -4.34 16.82
C THR A 74 -16.13 -5.24 17.59
N GLY A 75 -15.82 -6.44 17.07
CA GLY A 75 -14.88 -7.38 17.68
C GLY A 75 -13.45 -7.30 17.11
N LEU A 76 -13.19 -6.40 16.15
CA LEU A 76 -11.84 -6.20 15.64
C LEU A 76 -11.06 -5.33 16.64
N PRO A 77 -9.87 -5.75 17.07
CA PRO A 77 -9.01 -4.86 17.85
C PRO A 77 -8.81 -3.59 17.03
N SER A 78 -9.09 -2.43 17.64
CA SER A 78 -8.79 -1.14 17.03
C SER A 78 -7.32 -1.15 16.56
N ALA A 79 -7.00 -0.48 15.46
CA ALA A 79 -5.59 -0.25 15.08
C ALA A 79 -4.79 0.45 16.21
N ALA A 80 -5.47 1.02 17.20
CA ALA A 80 -4.88 1.50 18.45
C ALA A 80 -4.58 0.39 19.48
N ALA A 81 -5.31 -0.73 19.49
CA ALA A 81 -5.08 -1.87 20.38
C ALA A 81 -3.98 -2.83 19.89
N LEU A 82 -3.59 -2.74 18.61
CA LEU A 82 -2.34 -3.31 18.08
C LEU A 82 -1.10 -2.50 18.50
N GLN A 83 -1.28 -1.34 19.14
CA GLN A 83 -0.18 -0.68 19.84
C GLN A 83 0.01 -1.45 21.15
N SER A 84 0.72 -2.56 21.05
CA SER A 84 1.34 -3.18 22.20
C SER A 84 2.20 -2.10 22.86
N LYS A 85 1.70 -1.61 24.00
CA LYS A 85 2.50 -0.95 25.03
C LYS A 85 3.78 -1.80 25.13
N PRO A 86 4.99 -1.24 24.91
CA PRO A 86 6.17 -2.07 24.72
C PRO A 86 6.37 -2.91 25.99
N ALA A 87 6.18 -4.22 25.86
CA ALA A 87 6.62 -5.19 26.83
C ALA A 87 8.12 -5.01 26.93
N ASP A 88 8.57 -4.49 28.08
CA ASP A 88 9.98 -4.30 28.45
C ASP A 88 10.89 -3.69 27.37
N GLY A 89 10.39 -2.91 26.40
CA GLY A 89 11.22 -2.25 25.38
C GLY A 89 12.16 -3.15 24.55
N PHE A 90 12.12 -4.48 24.69
CA PHE A 90 12.99 -5.45 24.03
C PHE A 90 12.17 -6.33 23.09
N GLY A 91 12.73 -6.65 21.92
CA GLY A 91 12.08 -7.49 20.92
C GLY A 91 12.77 -8.85 20.79
N ARG A 92 12.02 -9.87 20.34
CA ARG A 92 12.58 -11.21 20.11
C ARG A 92 13.60 -11.22 18.97
N GLY A 93 13.41 -10.43 17.93
CA GLY A 93 14.19 -10.48 16.70
C GLY A 93 14.00 -11.79 15.91
N GLY A 94 14.86 -12.04 14.93
CA GLY A 94 14.84 -13.27 14.13
C GLY A 94 15.97 -13.32 13.11
N SER A 95 15.86 -14.21 12.12
CA SER A 95 16.90 -14.43 11.11
C SER A 95 16.88 -13.41 9.96
N GLN A 96 15.72 -12.80 9.68
CA GLN A 96 15.62 -11.78 8.64
C GLN A 96 16.14 -10.45 9.18
N VAL A 97 17.09 -9.83 8.48
CA VAL A 97 17.62 -8.51 8.82
C VAL A 97 16.97 -7.45 7.94
N ILE A 98 16.62 -6.34 8.57
CA ILE A 98 16.05 -5.15 7.93
C ILE A 98 16.86 -3.92 8.36
N CYS A 99 16.91 -2.89 7.52
CA CYS A 99 17.43 -1.59 7.88
C CYS A 99 16.26 -0.67 8.20
N VAL A 100 16.24 -0.11 9.41
CA VAL A 100 15.17 0.78 9.90
C VAL A 100 15.71 2.21 9.93
N ARG A 101 14.95 3.14 9.37
CA ARG A 101 15.23 4.57 9.40
C ARG A 101 14.72 5.20 10.70
N MET A 102 15.57 5.99 11.35
CA MET A 102 15.28 6.56 12.68
C MET A 102 14.46 7.84 12.67
N CYS A 103 14.14 8.45 11.52
CA CYS A 103 13.31 9.66 11.46
C CYS A 103 11.81 9.40 11.24
N ASP A 104 11.41 8.29 10.62
CA ASP A 104 10.00 7.90 10.44
C ASP A 104 9.67 6.41 10.66
N GLY A 105 10.65 5.60 11.03
CA GLY A 105 10.49 4.16 11.25
C GLY A 105 10.31 3.35 9.97
N ALA A 106 10.45 3.92 8.77
CA ALA A 106 10.40 3.14 7.53
C ALA A 106 11.54 2.09 7.51
N TYR A 107 11.34 1.00 6.78
CA TYR A 107 12.33 -0.08 6.71
C TYR A 107 12.42 -0.71 5.32
N PHE A 108 13.55 -1.34 5.06
CA PHE A 108 13.75 -2.20 3.88
C PHE A 108 14.55 -3.47 4.25
N PRO A 109 14.32 -4.60 3.57
CA PRO A 109 15.02 -5.84 3.85
C PRO A 109 16.49 -5.78 3.40
N MET A 110 17.37 -6.42 4.17
CA MET A 110 18.76 -6.64 3.82
C MET A 110 19.01 -8.15 3.74
N PRO A 111 18.77 -8.79 2.58
CA PRO A 111 18.96 -10.24 2.44
C PRO A 111 20.43 -10.65 2.32
N ASN A 112 21.30 -9.73 1.89
CA ASN A 112 22.71 -9.98 1.64
C ASN A 112 23.56 -9.22 2.66
N LEU A 113 24.11 -9.94 3.64
CA LEU A 113 25.05 -9.39 4.61
C LEU A 113 26.39 -10.11 4.48
N PRO A 114 27.47 -9.41 4.08
CA PRO A 114 28.79 -10.02 3.86
C PRO A 114 29.37 -10.62 5.15
N ASP A 115 29.36 -9.87 6.26
CA ASP A 115 29.85 -10.32 7.57
C ASP A 115 28.73 -10.95 8.43
N GLY A 116 27.67 -11.43 7.79
CA GLY A 116 26.47 -11.87 8.50
C GLY A 116 25.90 -10.78 9.40
N ARG A 117 25.33 -11.18 10.55
CA ARG A 117 24.60 -10.25 11.42
C ARG A 117 25.50 -9.23 12.15
N GLU A 118 26.80 -9.47 12.25
CA GLU A 118 27.74 -8.59 12.94
C GLU A 118 27.98 -7.29 12.15
N GLY A 119 28.08 -7.36 10.83
CA GLY A 119 28.22 -6.20 9.94
C GLY A 119 26.91 -5.48 9.60
N ALA A 120 25.78 -5.89 10.18
CA ALA A 120 24.45 -5.44 9.77
C ALA A 120 24.25 -3.92 9.90
N ASP A 121 24.70 -3.33 11.00
CA ASP A 121 24.56 -1.89 11.23
C ASP A 121 25.47 -1.06 10.33
N GLU A 122 26.66 -1.57 9.98
CA GLU A 122 27.50 -0.88 9.01
C GLU A 122 26.87 -0.94 7.61
N MET A 123 26.37 -2.10 7.20
CA MET A 123 25.69 -2.27 5.92
C MET A 123 24.43 -1.40 5.83
N CYS A 124 23.61 -1.36 6.89
CA CYS A 124 22.42 -0.51 6.95
C CYS A 124 22.77 0.98 6.76
N ARG A 125 23.80 1.47 7.46
CA ARG A 125 24.27 2.86 7.30
C ARG A 125 24.86 3.13 5.92
N ALA A 126 25.55 2.16 5.32
CA ALA A 126 26.07 2.27 3.96
C ALA A 126 24.96 2.32 2.90
N LEU A 127 23.87 1.58 3.11
CA LEU A 127 22.69 1.57 2.22
C LEU A 127 21.76 2.77 2.45
N CYS A 128 21.84 3.43 3.61
CA CYS A 128 21.00 4.57 3.96
C CYS A 128 21.81 5.78 4.47
N PRO A 129 22.66 6.41 3.64
CA PRO A 129 23.54 7.50 4.08
C PRO A 129 22.84 8.84 4.31
N GLY A 130 21.65 9.07 3.73
CA GLY A 130 20.94 10.35 3.82
C GLY A 130 20.26 10.64 5.16
N THR A 131 20.29 9.69 6.11
CA THR A 131 19.60 9.77 7.40
C THR A 131 20.15 8.74 8.37
N GLU A 132 19.91 8.93 9.66
CA GLU A 132 20.22 7.91 10.66
C GLU A 132 19.35 6.66 10.45
N ALA A 133 19.99 5.51 10.45
CA ALA A 133 19.37 4.20 10.30
C ALA A 133 20.17 3.14 11.08
N ALA A 134 19.47 2.09 11.54
CA ALA A 134 20.10 0.96 12.24
C ALA A 134 19.46 -0.36 11.80
N ALA A 135 20.24 -1.43 11.93
CA ALA A 135 19.82 -2.77 11.61
C ALA A 135 18.91 -3.34 12.71
N TYR A 136 17.78 -3.88 12.26
CA TYR A 136 16.86 -4.65 13.07
C TYR A 136 16.79 -6.06 12.51
N SER A 137 16.34 -6.97 13.34
CA SER A 137 16.10 -8.36 12.97
C SER A 137 14.68 -8.74 13.33
N MET A 138 14.09 -9.66 12.57
CA MET A 138 12.72 -10.13 12.79
C MET A 138 12.54 -11.56 12.27
N PRO A 139 11.54 -12.31 12.76
CA PRO A 139 11.16 -13.58 12.16
C PRO A 139 10.69 -13.35 10.71
N PRO A 140 10.99 -14.25 9.76
CA PRO A 140 10.48 -14.15 8.39
C PRO A 140 8.94 -14.18 8.32
N THR A 141 8.27 -14.70 9.35
CA THR A 141 6.81 -14.78 9.48
C THR A 141 6.18 -13.54 10.08
N ASP A 142 6.98 -12.58 10.57
CA ASP A 142 6.46 -11.35 11.15
C ASP A 142 6.14 -10.36 10.03
N ASN A 143 4.86 -10.10 9.80
CA ASN A 143 4.42 -9.18 8.75
C ASN A 143 4.15 -7.75 9.28
N GLY A 144 4.40 -7.50 10.56
CA GLY A 144 4.01 -6.26 11.23
C GLY A 144 5.08 -5.62 12.10
N LEU A 145 6.35 -6.07 12.01
CA LEU A 145 7.46 -5.62 12.87
C LEU A 145 7.19 -5.81 14.38
N ASN A 146 6.23 -6.66 14.75
CA ASN A 146 5.80 -6.83 16.14
C ASN A 146 6.90 -7.47 17.00
N GLN A 147 7.75 -8.28 16.38
CA GLN A 147 8.86 -8.98 17.01
C GLN A 147 10.20 -8.38 16.59
N ALA A 148 10.21 -7.32 15.78
CA ALA A 148 11.44 -6.73 15.30
C ALA A 148 12.26 -6.13 16.46
N ALA A 149 13.56 -6.37 16.45
CA ALA A 149 14.48 -5.94 17.49
C ALA A 149 15.81 -5.45 16.89
N ALA A 150 16.35 -4.35 17.42
CA ALA A 150 17.66 -3.84 17.04
C ALA A 150 18.72 -4.94 17.20
N VAL A 151 19.61 -5.07 16.22
CA VAL A 151 20.62 -6.13 16.19
C VAL A 151 21.56 -6.03 17.40
N GLN A 152 22.05 -4.83 17.71
CA GLN A 152 22.97 -4.59 18.82
C GLN A 152 22.30 -4.56 20.18
N THR A 153 21.25 -3.75 20.33
CA THR A 153 20.70 -3.41 21.66
C THR A 153 19.50 -4.25 22.07
N ARG A 154 18.98 -5.09 21.15
CA ARG A 154 17.75 -5.87 21.33
C ARG A 154 16.49 -5.04 21.56
N ARG A 155 16.58 -3.70 21.46
CA ARG A 155 15.44 -2.80 21.63
C ARG A 155 14.37 -3.11 20.59
N ALA A 156 13.12 -3.26 21.03
CA ALA A 156 11.98 -3.50 20.16
C ALA A 156 11.78 -2.35 19.18
N TYR A 157 11.36 -2.66 17.95
CA TYR A 157 10.98 -1.66 16.96
C TYR A 157 9.83 -0.78 17.46
N SER A 158 8.82 -1.38 18.11
CA SER A 158 7.68 -0.67 18.70
C SER A 158 8.07 0.32 19.82
N ALA A 159 9.28 0.20 20.38
CA ALA A 159 9.82 1.13 21.37
C ALA A 159 10.53 2.35 20.75
N LEU A 160 10.59 2.46 19.42
CA LEU A 160 11.06 3.66 18.73
C LEU A 160 10.01 4.78 18.85
N PRO A 161 10.40 6.03 19.17
CA PRO A 161 9.45 7.16 19.29
C PRO A 161 8.59 7.40 18.04
N ASN A 162 9.10 6.99 16.88
CA ASN A 162 8.51 7.17 15.56
C ASN A 162 8.18 5.84 14.86
N ALA A 163 8.07 4.75 15.62
CA ALA A 163 7.63 3.46 15.09
C ALA A 163 6.35 3.64 14.26
N PHE A 164 6.30 3.01 13.09
CA PHE A 164 5.16 3.02 12.17
C PHE A 164 4.73 4.40 11.63
N LYS A 165 5.49 5.48 11.85
CA LYS A 165 5.11 6.82 11.40
C LYS A 165 5.00 6.90 9.87
N PHE A 166 5.87 6.20 9.15
CA PHE A 166 5.86 6.09 7.68
C PHE A 166 4.53 5.60 7.09
N GLN A 167 3.71 4.87 7.88
CA GLN A 167 2.40 4.38 7.42
C GLN A 167 1.32 5.46 7.40
N LYS A 168 1.51 6.55 8.16
CA LYS A 168 0.49 7.56 8.42
C LYS A 168 0.84 8.93 7.86
N ALA A 169 2.13 9.24 7.78
CA ALA A 169 2.59 10.56 7.38
C ALA A 169 3.92 10.49 6.65
N PHE A 170 4.06 11.33 5.62
CA PHE A 170 5.34 11.61 5.00
C PHE A 170 6.13 12.58 5.87
N VAL A 171 7.40 12.25 6.16
CA VAL A 171 8.32 13.14 6.89
C VAL A 171 9.27 13.79 5.88
N PRO A 172 9.21 15.12 5.68
CA PRO A 172 10.13 15.82 4.80
C PRO A 172 11.59 15.58 5.22
N ASN A 173 12.50 15.52 4.25
CA ASN A 173 13.94 15.33 4.47
C ASN A 173 14.34 14.03 5.21
N CYS A 174 13.43 13.04 5.25
CA CYS A 174 13.68 11.71 5.84
C CYS A 174 13.83 10.68 4.70
N SER A 175 15.02 10.62 4.08
CA SER A 175 15.31 9.74 2.93
C SER A 175 16.71 9.16 3.00
N CYS A 176 16.89 7.93 2.50
CA CYS A 176 18.22 7.31 2.37
C CYS A 176 19.08 8.00 1.29
N LYS A 177 18.43 8.62 0.30
CA LYS A 177 19.11 9.46 -0.69
C LYS A 177 19.25 10.88 -0.16
N GLY A 178 20.48 11.32 0.01
CA GLY A 178 20.81 12.73 0.26
C GLY A 178 20.75 13.55 -1.03
N THR A 179 21.67 14.52 -1.14
CA THR A 179 21.79 15.40 -2.32
C THR A 179 22.54 14.73 -3.49
N GLN A 180 23.26 13.63 -3.25
CA GLN A 180 23.99 12.89 -4.28
C GLN A 180 23.09 12.01 -5.17
N THR A 181 23.65 11.49 -6.27
CA THR A 181 22.98 10.47 -7.09
C THR A 181 22.92 9.13 -6.36
N TRP A 182 22.04 8.21 -6.78
CA TRP A 182 21.97 6.88 -6.18
C TRP A 182 23.25 6.07 -6.37
N ALA A 183 23.89 6.18 -7.54
CA ALA A 183 25.18 5.52 -7.80
C ALA A 183 26.23 5.98 -6.78
N GLN A 184 26.33 7.30 -6.53
CA GLN A 184 27.26 7.85 -5.55
C GLN A 184 26.91 7.44 -4.11
N ALA A 185 25.62 7.37 -3.78
CA ALA A 185 25.18 7.01 -2.43
C ALA A 185 25.53 5.56 -2.06
N LEU A 186 25.51 4.65 -3.03
CA LEU A 186 25.64 3.22 -2.78
C LEU A 186 27.07 2.68 -2.92
N VAL A 187 28.04 3.50 -3.38
CA VAL A 187 29.45 3.08 -3.55
C VAL A 187 30.01 2.40 -2.29
N LYS A 188 29.70 2.92 -1.10
CA LYS A 188 30.15 2.29 0.16
C LYS A 188 29.60 0.87 0.29
N ALA A 189 28.29 0.69 0.13
CA ALA A 189 27.65 -0.62 0.24
C ALA A 189 28.17 -1.60 -0.83
N GLU A 190 28.41 -1.13 -2.05
CA GLU A 190 29.01 -1.93 -3.13
C GLU A 190 30.41 -2.43 -2.75
N SER A 191 31.27 -1.56 -2.22
CA SER A 191 32.63 -1.94 -1.79
C SER A 191 32.63 -3.02 -0.70
N MET A 192 31.64 -3.01 0.19
CA MET A 192 31.47 -4.01 1.24
C MET A 192 31.06 -5.37 0.69
N LEU A 193 30.30 -5.41 -0.41
CA LEU A 193 29.91 -6.66 -1.09
C LEU A 193 31.06 -7.23 -1.95
N VAL A 194 31.86 -6.36 -2.57
CA VAL A 194 32.95 -6.77 -3.48
C VAL A 194 34.11 -7.45 -2.75
N ARG A 195 34.39 -7.09 -1.48
CA ARG A 195 35.49 -7.71 -0.69
C ARG A 195 35.43 -9.25 -0.66
N HIS A 196 34.25 -9.86 -0.80
CA HIS A 196 34.11 -11.32 -0.80
C HIS A 196 34.10 -12.00 -2.17
N LYS A 197 34.04 -11.24 -3.27
CA LYS A 197 34.03 -11.85 -4.61
C LYS A 197 35.43 -12.35 -5.05
N GLY A 198 36.48 -12.03 -4.28
CA GLY A 198 37.87 -12.41 -4.54
C GLY A 198 38.45 -13.48 -3.61
N ASP A 199 37.68 -13.99 -2.64
CA ASP A 199 38.13 -15.00 -1.67
C ASP A 199 37.43 -16.35 -1.94
N ILE A 200 37.65 -16.95 -3.12
CA ILE A 200 37.38 -18.37 -3.44
C ILE A 200 38.47 -18.86 -4.40
#